data_AF-A0A7S1U0F1-F1
#
_entry.id   AF-A0A7S1U0F1-F1
#
_cell.length_a   1.000
_cell.length_b   1.000
_cell.length_c   1.000
_cell.angle_alpha   90.00
_cell.angle_beta   90.00
_cell.angle_gamma   90.00
#
_symmetry.space_group_name_H-M   'P 1'
#
loop_
_entity.id
_entity.type
_entity.pdbx_description
1 polymer ?
#
loop_
_entity_poly.entity_id
_entity_poly.type
_entity_poly.pdbx_seq_one_letter_code
_entity_poly.pdbx_strand_id
1 'polypeptide(L)'
;VLSGGFTMFKNFGLRLQRDIKRGVDNRMRENMERLQSIVGTKAATAQEIEVNVISHSMQRFAVWFGGSMLASTPEFHRVCHTRERYLEEGPRIARHNAVFSAQM
;
A
#
# COMPACT_ATOMS: atom_id res chain seq x y z
N VAL A 1 -2.19 -3.33 2.83
CA VAL A 1 -1.38 -4.50 3.25
C VAL A 1 -1.08 -4.35 4.74
N LEU A 2 -1.05 -5.46 5.48
CA LEU A 2 -0.77 -5.47 6.92
C LEU A 2 0.70 -5.83 7.21
N SER A 3 1.30 -5.20 8.21
CA SER A 3 2.69 -5.44 8.63
C SER A 3 2.84 -5.24 10.14
N GLY A 4 3.70 -6.04 10.76
CA GLY A 4 4.08 -5.93 12.17
C GLY A 4 3.23 -6.80 13.10
N GLY A 5 3.80 -7.12 14.27
CA GLY A 5 3.20 -8.03 15.25
C GLY A 5 1.81 -7.62 15.74
N PHE A 6 1.54 -6.32 15.87
CA PHE A 6 0.24 -5.79 16.32
C PHE A 6 -0.90 -5.97 15.31
N THR A 7 -0.59 -6.40 14.08
CA THR A 7 -1.61 -6.70 13.05
C THR A 7 -1.98 -8.19 13.01
N MET A 8 -1.34 -9.03 13.83
CA MET A 8 -1.49 -10.50 13.84
C MET A 8 -2.71 -11.01 14.61
N PHE A 9 -3.53 -10.12 15.18
CA PHE A 9 -4.72 -10.55 15.90
C PHE A 9 -5.68 -11.30 14.96
N LYS A 10 -6.28 -12.39 15.48
CA LYS A 10 -7.27 -13.16 14.73
C LYS A 10 -8.38 -12.21 14.23
N ASN A 11 -8.72 -12.33 12.95
CA ASN A 11 -9.73 -11.52 12.26
C ASN A 11 -9.44 -10.01 12.16
N PHE A 12 -8.23 -9.55 12.46
CA PHE A 12 -7.86 -8.12 12.35
C PHE A 12 -8.12 -7.56 10.95
N GLY A 13 -7.60 -8.24 9.92
CA GLY A 13 -7.78 -7.83 8.52
C GLY A 13 -9.25 -7.84 8.08
N LEU A 14 -10.00 -8.87 8.47
CA LEU A 14 -11.43 -8.98 8.15
C LEU A 14 -12.25 -7.84 8.78
N ARG A 15 -11.99 -7.53 10.06
CA ARG A 15 -12.66 -6.41 10.75
C ARG A 15 -12.32 -5.08 10.08
N LEU A 16 -11.03 -4.85 9.77
CA LEU A 16 -10.57 -3.63 9.13
C LEU A 16 -11.21 -3.44 7.74
N GLN A 17 -11.22 -4.49 6.91
CA GLN A 17 -11.84 -4.44 5.58
C GLN A 17 -13.33 -4.13 5.66
N ARG A 18 -14.06 -4.83 6.53
CA ARG A 18 -15.49 -4.62 6.73
C ARG A 18 -15.79 -3.18 7.16
N ASP A 19 -15.06 -2.67 8.15
CA ASP A 19 -15.33 -1.35 8.72
C ASP A 19 -15.00 -0.23 7.70
N ILE A 20 -13.92 -0.39 6.93
CA ILE A 20 -13.60 0.53 5.82
C ILE A 20 -14.66 0.45 4.71
N LYS A 21 -15.03 -0.76 4.26
CA LYS A 21 -16.06 -0.95 3.21
C LYS A 21 -17.39 -0.31 3.61
N ARG A 22 -17.83 -0.50 4.85
CA ARG A 22 -19.03 0.17 5.40
C ARG A 22 -18.93 1.69 5.31
N GLY A 23 -17.78 2.27 5.68
CA GLY A 23 -17.56 3.71 5.58
C GLY A 23 -17.59 4.22 4.13
N VAL A 24 -16.96 3.48 3.22
CA VAL A 24 -16.94 3.79 1.77
C VAL A 24 -18.35 3.71 1.18
N ASP A 25 -19.09 2.65 1.48
CA ASP A 25 -20.46 2.43 0.99
C ASP A 25 -21.43 3.49 1.52
N ASN A 26 -21.30 3.86 2.80
CA ASN A 26 -22.10 4.94 3.39
C ASN A 26 -21.87 6.27 2.69
N ARG A 27 -20.60 6.64 2.50
CA ARG A 27 -20.24 7.88 1.82
C ARG A 27 -20.69 7.87 0.36
N MET A 28 -20.56 6.74 -0.33
CA MET A 28 -21.00 6.65 -1.72
C MET A 28 -22.51 6.84 -1.83
N ARG A 29 -23.29 6.20 -0.95
CA ARG A 29 -24.74 6.37 -0.91
C ARG A 29 -25.15 7.83 -0.68
N GLU A 30 -24.60 8.49 0.35
CA GLU A 30 -24.90 9.89 0.66
C GLU A 30 -24.54 10.82 -0.51
N ASN A 31 -23.40 10.59 -1.16
CA ASN A 31 -23.00 11.36 -2.33
C ASN A 31 -23.95 11.15 -3.51
N MET A 32 -24.42 9.91 -3.72
CA MET A 32 -25.36 9.60 -4.79
C MET A 32 -26.73 10.22 -4.54
N GLU A 33 -27.22 10.21 -3.31
CA GLU A 33 -28.46 10.89 -2.92
C GLU A 33 -28.37 12.40 -3.14
N ARG A 34 -27.23 13.02 -2.77
CA ARG A 34 -26.96 14.45 -3.03
C ARG A 34 -26.86 14.77 -4.52
N LEU A 35 -26.24 13.90 -5.32
CA LEU A 35 -26.16 14.10 -6.76
C LEU A 35 -27.53 14.01 -7.43
N GLN A 36 -28.37 13.07 -6.99
CA GLN A 36 -29.74 12.94 -7.50
C GLN A 36 -30.58 14.20 -7.21
N SER A 37 -30.42 14.82 -6.04
CA SER A 37 -31.16 16.05 -5.71
C SER A 37 -30.71 17.27 -6.51
N ILE A 38 -29.45 17.31 -6.97
CA ILE A 38 -28.90 18.42 -7.76
C ILE A 38 -29.19 18.25 -9.25
N VAL A 39 -29.00 17.05 -9.80
CA VAL A 39 -29.02 16.80 -11.24
C VAL A 39 -30.42 16.41 -11.74
N GLY A 40 -31.35 16.05 -10.85
CA GLY A 40 -32.77 15.76 -11.17
C GLY A 40 -33.01 14.52 -12.04
N THR A 41 -31.94 13.87 -12.49
CA THR A 41 -31.95 12.59 -13.21
C THR A 41 -31.41 11.49 -12.30
N LYS A 42 -31.87 10.24 -12.47
CA LYS A 42 -31.29 9.09 -11.77
C LYS A 42 -29.79 9.06 -12.04
N ALA A 43 -28.99 9.45 -11.05
CA ALA A 43 -27.55 9.37 -11.12
C ALA A 43 -27.16 7.93 -11.46
N ALA A 44 -26.30 7.77 -12.48
CA ALA A 44 -25.81 6.48 -12.95
C ALA A 44 -25.31 5.65 -11.76
N THR A 45 -25.56 4.33 -11.78
CA THR A 45 -25.13 3.43 -10.70
C THR A 45 -23.66 3.66 -10.39
N ALA A 46 -23.38 4.09 -9.16
CA ALA A 46 -22.02 4.28 -8.67
C ALA A 46 -21.20 3.01 -8.88
N GLN A 47 -20.01 3.13 -9.46
CA GLN A 47 -19.07 2.01 -9.49
C GLN A 47 -18.73 1.62 -8.05
N GLU A 48 -18.90 0.34 -7.73
CA GLU A 48 -18.56 -0.17 -6.42
C GLU A 48 -17.05 -0.06 -6.18
N ILE A 49 -16.68 0.54 -5.04
CA ILE A 49 -15.28 0.66 -4.64
C ILE A 49 -14.87 -0.64 -3.94
N GLU A 50 -13.96 -1.38 -4.57
CA GLU A 50 -13.36 -2.55 -3.97
C GLU A 50 -12.43 -2.15 -2.81
N VAL A 51 -12.62 -2.76 -1.65
CA VAL A 51 -11.75 -2.60 -0.49
C VAL A 51 -11.12 -3.95 -0.17
N ASN A 52 -9.79 -4.02 -0.27
CA ASN A 52 -9.03 -5.23 -0.04
C ASN A 52 -7.95 -5.04 1.03
N VAL A 53 -8.05 -5.77 2.14
CA VAL A 53 -7.04 -5.79 3.20
C VAL A 53 -6.28 -7.12 3.15
N ILE A 54 -5.04 -7.03 2.67
CA ILE A 54 -4.20 -8.21 2.47
C ILE A 54 -3.53 -8.64 3.78
N SER A 55 -3.83 -9.87 4.20
CA SER A 55 -3.12 -10.59 5.24
C SER A 55 -2.26 -11.73 4.70
N HIS A 56 -1.06 -11.93 5.27
CA HIS A 56 -0.12 -12.95 4.83
C HIS A 56 0.69 -13.53 6.00
N SER A 57 1.31 -14.70 5.82
CA SER A 57 2.04 -15.41 6.88
C SER A 57 3.27 -14.66 7.40
N MET A 58 3.98 -13.95 6.52
CA MET A 58 5.19 -13.17 6.86
C MET A 58 4.91 -11.80 7.49
N GLN A 59 3.66 -11.50 7.87
CA GLN A 59 3.24 -10.19 8.42
C GLN A 59 4.11 -9.71 9.59
N ARG A 60 4.45 -10.61 10.53
CA ARG A 60 5.21 -10.27 11.73
C ARG A 60 6.54 -9.57 11.41
N PHE A 61 7.20 -10.01 10.34
CA PHE A 61 8.50 -9.51 9.90
C PHE A 61 8.45 -8.99 8.46
N ALA A 62 7.30 -8.47 8.01
CA ALA A 62 7.04 -8.15 6.61
C ALA A 62 8.10 -7.20 6.02
N VAL A 63 8.56 -6.21 6.79
CA VAL A 63 9.60 -5.26 6.38
C VAL A 63 10.93 -5.97 6.15
N TRP A 64 11.35 -6.81 7.09
CA TRP A 64 12.61 -7.54 6.98
C TRP A 64 12.56 -8.57 5.85
N PHE A 65 11.47 -9.31 5.74
CA PHE A 65 11.25 -10.28 4.68
C PHE A 65 11.26 -9.61 3.29
N GLY A 66 10.56 -8.48 3.13
CA GLY A 66 10.58 -7.71 1.88
C GLY A 66 11.97 -7.19 1.53
N GLY A 67 12.71 -6.68 2.52
CA GLY A 67 14.10 -6.26 2.33
C GLY A 67 15.02 -7.41 1.90
N SER A 68 14.88 -8.59 2.53
CA SER A 68 15.65 -9.79 2.17
C SER A 68 15.34 -10.26 0.75
N MET A 69 14.08 -10.24 0.33
CA MET A 69 13.69 -10.59 -1.04
C MET A 69 14.26 -9.60 -2.05
N LEU A 70 14.09 -8.29 -1.82
CA LEU A 70 14.60 -7.25 -2.70
C LEU A 70 16.13 -7.30 -2.81
N ALA A 71 16.84 -7.47 -1.69
CA ALA A 71 18.30 -7.56 -1.68
C ALA A 71 18.84 -8.79 -2.43
N SER A 72 18.00 -9.81 -2.65
CA SER A 72 18.38 -11.03 -3.37
C SER A 72 18.21 -10.90 -4.88
N THR A 73 17.62 -9.81 -5.40
CA THR A 73 17.49 -9.59 -6.85
C THR A 73 18.71 -8.87 -7.42
N PRO A 74 19.10 -9.12 -8.68
CA PRO A 74 20.28 -8.50 -9.28
C PRO A 74 20.13 -6.98 -9.46
N GLU A 75 18.90 -6.45 -9.51
CA GLU A 75 18.61 -5.02 -9.60
C GLU A 75 19.05 -4.25 -8.36
N PHE A 76 19.04 -4.90 -7.19
CA PHE A 76 19.40 -4.26 -5.92
C PHE A 76 20.80 -3.63 -5.96
N HIS A 77 21.78 -4.36 -6.51
CA HIS A 77 23.14 -3.86 -6.61
C HIS A 77 23.27 -2.67 -7.56
N ARG A 78 22.39 -2.57 -8.57
CA ARG A 78 22.41 -1.46 -9.54
C ARG A 78 21.91 -0.15 -8.96
N VAL A 79 20.97 -0.22 -8.02
CA VAL A 79 20.38 0.98 -7.38
C VAL A 79 21.13 1.43 -6.13
N CYS A 80 21.96 0.57 -5.55
CA CYS A 80 22.75 0.89 -4.38
C CYS A 80 23.80 1.99 -4.66
N HIS A 81 24.02 2.85 -3.67
CA HIS A 81 25.14 3.78 -3.69
C HIS A 81 26.44 3.05 -3.35
N THR A 82 27.45 3.14 -4.23
CA THR A 82 28.77 2.60 -3.96
C THR A 82 29.54 3.50 -2.98
N ARG A 83 30.52 2.91 -2.28
CA ARG A 83 31.41 3.66 -1.40
C ARG A 83 32.19 4.74 -2.14
N GLU A 84 32.66 4.42 -3.35
CA GLU A 84 33.38 5.36 -4.24
C GLU A 84 32.53 6.59 -4.54
N ARG A 85 31.30 6.38 -5.01
CA ARG A 85 30.37 7.47 -5.31
C ARG A 85 30.07 8.35 -4.10
N TYR A 86 29.95 7.75 -2.91
CA TYR A 86 29.75 8.50 -1.66
C TYR A 86 30.94 9.39 -1.30
N LEU A 87 32.17 8.92 -1.57
CA LEU A 87 33.38 9.70 -1.31
C LEU A 87 33.58 10.83 -2.32
N GLU A 88 33.16 10.64 -3.57
CA GLU A 88 33.27 11.65 -4.64
C GLU A 88 32.18 12.72 -4.59
N GLU A 89 30.91 12.32 -4.45
CA GLU A 89 29.77 13.24 -4.48
C GLU A 89 29.35 13.74 -3.08
N GLY A 90 29.82 13.05 -2.03
CA GLY A 90 29.48 13.31 -0.64
C GLY A 90 28.16 12.67 -0.16
N PRO A 91 27.79 12.91 1.11
CA PRO A 91 26.63 12.29 1.76
C PRO A 91 25.28 12.64 1.16
N ARG A 92 25.21 13.63 0.26
CA ARG A 92 23.99 14.04 -0.44
C ARG A 92 23.32 12.86 -1.15
N ILE A 93 24.09 11.94 -1.73
CA ILE A 93 23.54 10.83 -2.51
C ILE A 93 22.66 9.90 -1.66
N ALA A 94 22.99 9.71 -0.38
CA ALA A 94 22.27 8.81 0.52
C ALA A 94 20.92 9.37 1.02
N ARG A 95 20.57 10.61 0.66
CA ARG A 95 19.29 11.23 1.03
C ARG A 95 18.12 10.70 0.21
N HIS A 96 18.39 10.09 -0.94
CA HIS A 96 17.37 9.50 -1.81
C HIS A 96 17.87 8.16 -2.34
N ASN A 97 17.14 7.09 -2.03
CA ASN A 97 17.37 5.77 -2.58
C ASN A 97 16.26 5.47 -3.58
N ALA A 98 16.63 5.09 -4.81
CA ALA A 98 15.66 4.83 -5.87
C ALA A 98 14.79 3.62 -5.50
N VAL A 99 13.47 3.77 -5.64
CA VAL A 99 12.54 2.63 -5.54
C VAL A 99 12.65 1.81 -6.81
N PHE A 100 12.78 0.50 -6.65
CA PHE A 100 12.78 -0.45 -7.75
C PHE A 100 11.87 -1.63 -7.40
N SER A 101 11.32 -2.26 -8.44
CA SER A 101 10.52 -3.47 -8.31
C SER A 101 11.36 -4.67 -8.70
N ALA A 102 11.28 -5.73 -7.91
CA ALA A 102 11.68 -7.05 -8.37
C ALA A 102 10.79 -7.42 -9.57
N GLN A 103 11.37 -7.54 -10.76
CA GLN A 103 10.73 -8.28 -11.84
C GLN A 103 10.84 -9.76 -11.45
N MET A 104 9.76 -10.31 -10.91
CA MET A 104 9.61 -11.77 -10.78
C MET A 104 9.47 -12.42 -12.15
#